data_AF-A0A9D2JT00-F1
#
_entry.id   AF-A0A9D2JT00-F1
#
_cell.length_a   1.000
_cell.length_b   1.000
_cell.length_c   1.000
_cell.angle_alpha   90.00
_cell.angle_beta   90.00
_cell.angle_gamma   90.00
#
_symmetry.space_group_name_H-M   'P 1'
#
loop_
_entity.id
_entity.type
_entity.pdbx_description
1 polymer ?
#
loop_
_entity_poly.entity_id
_entity_poly.type
_entity_poly.pdbx_seq_one_letter_code
_entity_poly.pdbx_strand_id
1 'polypeptide(L)'
;DFLHTVNKEHLINLTENFHTNIKGLNVELQNSAFVSNAKDVFVKNSQDEKIYQLGKFEGITQAVAVLTKRRCGQSQFQQSMSNFVAQPVMNQILHFIYEHPNVQHKRIAASLNMKANSLTYRINQLIEAGCVDVYSQGKYKYYDLTLKSREYLSKNEYGSTFLHSSVNPAYVNRYFSARAKDHCSVTAYASVRPRSKAAVYGILDTKPKAGLIPQKLSTRKALASMAAAIGIEEE
;
A
#
# COMPACT_ATOMS: atom_id res chain seq x y z
N ASP A 1 21.54 10.45 14.08
CA ASP A 1 21.72 9.63 12.85
C ASP A 1 21.81 8.13 13.11
N PHE A 2 22.73 7.63 13.93
CA PHE A 2 22.87 6.19 14.20
C PHE A 2 21.57 5.50 14.67
N LEU A 3 20.92 6.02 15.72
CA LEU A 3 19.66 5.46 16.23
C LEU A 3 18.54 5.43 15.18
N HIS A 4 18.49 6.43 14.31
CA HIS A 4 17.49 6.50 13.25
C HIS A 4 17.73 5.43 12.18
N THR A 5 18.98 5.21 11.77
CA THR A 5 19.34 4.16 10.82
C THR A 5 19.04 2.77 11.37
N VAL A 6 19.42 2.52 12.63
CA VAL A 6 19.20 1.22 13.27
C VAL A 6 17.71 0.95 13.51
N ASN A 7 16.95 1.96 13.93
CA ASN A 7 15.49 1.84 14.04
C ASN A 7 14.85 1.53 12.68
N LYS A 8 15.33 2.14 11.61
CA LYS A 8 14.82 1.91 10.25
C LYS A 8 15.07 0.46 9.79
N GLU A 9 16.27 -0.07 9.98
CA GLU A 9 16.59 -1.47 9.63
C GLU A 9 15.79 -2.47 10.45
N HIS A 10 15.67 -2.23 11.77
CA HIS A 10 14.89 -3.10 12.64
C HIS A 10 13.40 -3.08 12.29
N LEU A 11 12.85 -1.91 11.94
CA LEU A 11 11.48 -1.78 11.44
C LEU A 11 11.27 -2.56 10.15
N ILE A 12 12.21 -2.51 9.19
CA ILE A 12 12.10 -3.29 7.94
C ILE A 12 12.01 -4.78 8.25
N ASN A 13 12.93 -5.31 9.08
CA ASN A 13 12.93 -6.73 9.47
C ASN A 13 11.64 -7.14 10.18
N LEU A 14 11.15 -6.32 11.13
CA LEU A 14 9.87 -6.56 11.81
C LEU A 14 8.70 -6.57 10.82
N THR A 15 8.73 -5.72 9.78
CA THR A 15 7.65 -5.64 8.79
C THR A 15 7.65 -6.86 7.85
N GLU A 16 8.81 -7.44 7.55
CA GLU A 16 8.95 -8.65 6.74
C GLU A 16 8.49 -9.90 7.50
N ASN A 17 8.89 -10.03 8.77
CA ASN A 17 8.47 -11.13 9.65
C ASN A 17 6.98 -11.07 10.04
N PHE A 18 6.35 -9.89 9.93
CA PHE A 18 4.94 -9.68 10.29
C PHE A 18 3.96 -10.50 9.47
N HIS A 19 4.27 -10.80 8.20
CA HIS A 19 3.35 -11.49 7.30
C HIS A 19 3.05 -12.93 7.72
N THR A 20 3.90 -13.54 8.54
CA THR A 20 3.80 -14.96 8.89
C THR A 20 3.32 -15.21 10.32
N ASN A 21 3.53 -14.30 11.28
CA ASN A 21 3.20 -14.58 12.69
C ASN A 21 2.93 -13.34 13.57
N ILE A 22 1.68 -12.86 13.58
CA ILE A 22 1.24 -11.73 14.41
C ILE A 22 1.46 -12.00 15.92
N LYS A 23 1.33 -13.26 16.37
CA LYS A 23 1.52 -13.63 17.78
C LYS A 23 3.00 -13.63 18.19
N GLY A 24 3.89 -13.95 17.25
CA GLY A 24 5.35 -13.93 17.45
C GLY A 24 5.91 -12.52 17.62
N LEU A 25 5.26 -11.51 17.05
CA LEU A 25 5.76 -10.13 17.09
C LEU A 25 5.89 -9.56 18.51
N ASN A 26 4.90 -9.81 19.37
CA ASN A 26 4.96 -9.28 20.73
C ASN A 26 6.10 -9.93 21.53
N VAL A 27 6.38 -11.20 21.23
CA VAL A 27 7.51 -11.96 21.78
C VAL A 27 8.83 -11.42 21.22
N GLU A 28 8.92 -11.15 19.92
CA GLU A 28 10.14 -10.66 19.27
C GLU A 28 10.46 -9.19 19.64
N LEU A 29 9.43 -8.34 19.78
CA LEU A 29 9.56 -6.96 20.28
C LEU A 29 9.98 -6.90 21.75
N GLN A 30 9.60 -7.89 22.56
CA GLN A 30 10.00 -7.95 23.97
C GLN A 30 11.33 -8.69 24.19
N ASN A 31 11.67 -9.65 23.32
CA ASN A 31 12.84 -10.52 23.48
C ASN A 31 13.98 -10.21 22.51
N SER A 32 13.88 -9.19 21.64
CA SER A 32 15.02 -8.85 20.81
C SER A 32 16.15 -8.38 21.73
N ALA A 33 17.25 -9.13 21.72
CA ALA A 33 18.48 -8.79 22.45
C ALA A 33 18.95 -7.36 22.12
N PHE A 34 18.58 -6.87 20.93
CA PHE A 34 18.81 -5.50 20.53
C PHE A 34 18.09 -4.47 21.42
N VAL A 35 16.79 -4.64 21.67
CA VAL A 35 15.98 -3.71 22.48
C VAL A 35 16.40 -3.74 23.94
N SER A 36 16.74 -4.92 24.49
CA SER A 36 17.29 -5.02 25.85
C SER A 36 18.67 -4.38 25.96
N ASN A 37 19.58 -4.66 25.02
CA ASN A 37 20.93 -4.09 25.06
C ASN A 37 20.92 -2.57 24.88
N ALA A 38 20.05 -2.05 24.00
CA ALA A 38 19.89 -0.61 23.84
C ALA A 38 19.37 0.05 25.12
N LYS A 39 18.40 -0.59 25.80
CA LYS A 39 17.91 -0.12 27.10
C LYS A 39 19.05 -0.05 28.12
N ASP A 40 19.82 -1.11 28.27
CA ASP A 40 20.91 -1.19 29.26
C ASP A 40 22.02 -0.16 29.00
N VAL A 41 22.28 0.18 27.73
CA VAL A 41 23.30 1.18 27.35
C VAL A 41 22.81 2.62 27.57
N PHE A 42 21.56 2.91 27.22
CA PHE A 42 21.06 4.29 27.16
C PHE A 42 20.24 4.73 28.37
N VAL A 43 19.70 3.81 29.17
CA VAL A 43 18.86 4.13 30.32
C VAL A 43 19.67 4.03 31.61
N LYS A 44 20.08 5.18 32.16
CA LYS A 44 20.85 5.23 33.41
C LYS A 44 20.04 5.72 34.59
N ASN A 45 18.96 6.47 34.33
CA ASN A 45 18.13 7.06 35.35
C ASN A 45 16.63 6.96 34.99
N SER A 46 15.76 7.38 35.92
CA SER A 46 14.30 7.33 35.73
C SER A 46 13.79 8.21 34.59
N GLN A 47 14.48 9.31 34.28
CA GLN A 47 14.11 10.21 33.18
C GLN A 47 14.43 9.57 31.82
N ASP A 48 15.59 8.91 31.69
CA ASP A 48 15.97 8.16 30.50
C ASP A 48 14.98 7.03 30.21
N GLU A 49 14.48 6.35 31.26
CA GLU A 49 13.45 5.30 31.12
C GLU A 49 12.18 5.88 30.48
N LYS A 50 11.72 7.06 30.92
CA LYS A 50 10.53 7.70 30.34
C LYS A 50 10.74 8.05 28.86
N ILE A 51 11.91 8.58 28.51
CA ILE A 51 12.26 8.92 27.12
C ILE A 51 12.34 7.66 26.26
N TYR A 52 12.94 6.59 26.79
CA TYR A 52 13.02 5.29 26.13
C TYR A 52 11.63 4.70 25.85
N GLN A 53 10.72 4.72 26.84
CA GLN A 53 9.34 4.25 26.65
C GLN A 53 8.58 5.09 25.62
N LEU A 54 8.79 6.42 25.59
CA LEU A 54 8.20 7.30 24.59
C LEU A 54 8.71 6.96 23.17
N GLY A 55 10.02 6.73 23.02
CA GLY A 55 10.61 6.31 21.74
C GLY A 55 10.10 4.94 21.28
N LYS A 56 9.93 3.98 22.20
CA LYS A 56 9.30 2.69 21.92
C LYS A 56 7.86 2.86 21.43
N PHE A 57 7.08 3.73 22.07
CA PHE A 57 5.71 4.02 21.68
C PHE A 57 5.63 4.68 20.29
N GLU A 58 6.51 5.64 19.99
CA GLU A 58 6.61 6.26 18.67
C GLU A 58 6.94 5.22 17.58
N GLY A 59 7.93 4.35 17.82
CA GLY A 59 8.31 3.29 16.89
C GLY A 59 7.16 2.31 16.61
N ILE A 60 6.43 1.89 17.66
CA ILE A 60 5.23 1.05 17.51
C ILE A 60 4.17 1.77 16.69
N THR A 61 3.90 3.05 16.96
CA THR A 61 2.89 3.85 16.26
C THR A 61 3.23 3.97 14.77
N GLN A 62 4.49 4.22 14.43
CA GLN A 62 4.95 4.27 13.04
C GLN A 62 4.81 2.90 12.34
N ALA A 63 5.20 1.82 13.01
CA ALA A 63 5.03 0.46 12.47
C ALA A 63 3.55 0.14 12.21
N VAL A 64 2.67 0.43 13.17
CA VAL A 64 1.21 0.25 13.03
C VAL A 64 0.66 1.09 11.88
N ALA A 65 1.10 2.34 11.73
CA ALA A 65 0.66 3.20 10.64
C ALA A 65 1.06 2.62 9.26
N VAL A 66 2.28 2.11 9.12
CA VAL A 66 2.75 1.46 7.88
C VAL A 66 1.95 0.19 7.58
N LEU A 67 1.73 -0.66 8.58
CA LEU A 67 0.96 -1.90 8.44
C LEU A 67 -0.51 -1.63 8.11
N THR A 68 -1.12 -0.65 8.76
CA THR A 68 -2.50 -0.23 8.51
C THR A 68 -2.64 0.30 7.09
N LYS A 69 -1.71 1.15 6.63
CA LYS A 69 -1.70 1.63 5.24
C LYS A 69 -1.63 0.49 4.23
N ARG A 70 -0.80 -0.54 4.49
CA ARG A 70 -0.73 -1.74 3.64
C ARG A 70 -2.05 -2.53 3.65
N ARG A 71 -2.63 -2.76 4.84
CA ARG A 71 -3.87 -3.53 5.00
C ARG A 71 -5.08 -2.82 4.38
N CYS A 72 -5.18 -1.49 4.54
CA CYS A 72 -6.20 -0.68 3.89
C CYS A 72 -6.12 -0.79 2.36
N GLY A 73 -4.91 -0.69 1.79
CA GLY A 73 -4.71 -0.86 0.35
C GLY A 73 -5.10 -2.26 -0.15
N GLN A 74 -4.80 -3.31 0.63
CA GLN A 74 -5.20 -4.67 0.28
C GLN A 74 -6.71 -4.90 0.36
N SER A 75 -7.37 -4.36 1.39
CA SER A 75 -8.82 -4.46 1.53
C SER A 75 -9.56 -3.69 0.43
N GLN A 76 -9.09 -2.46 0.11
CA GLN A 76 -9.65 -1.67 -0.98
C GLN A 76 -9.47 -2.35 -2.34
N PHE A 77 -8.30 -2.97 -2.58
CA PHE A 77 -8.07 -3.77 -3.78
C PHE A 77 -9.04 -4.94 -3.87
N GLN A 78 -9.20 -5.73 -2.81
CA GLN A 78 -10.11 -6.88 -2.79
C GLN A 78 -11.56 -6.48 -3.07
N GLN A 79 -12.04 -5.39 -2.45
CA GLN A 79 -13.38 -4.86 -2.70
C GLN A 79 -13.54 -4.36 -4.14
N SER A 80 -12.55 -3.65 -4.67
CA SER A 80 -12.60 -3.17 -6.06
C SER A 80 -12.62 -4.34 -7.03
N MET A 81 -11.77 -5.34 -6.81
CA MET A 81 -11.68 -6.53 -7.64
C MET A 81 -12.96 -7.37 -7.59
N SER A 82 -13.57 -7.56 -6.41
CA SER A 82 -14.86 -8.24 -6.30
C SER A 82 -15.97 -7.50 -7.06
N ASN A 83 -15.98 -6.17 -6.98
CA ASN A 83 -16.94 -5.34 -7.69
C ASN A 83 -16.77 -5.41 -9.22
N PHE A 84 -15.52 -5.49 -9.71
CA PHE A 84 -15.27 -5.66 -11.15
C PHE A 84 -15.64 -7.05 -11.64
N VAL A 85 -15.32 -8.10 -10.89
CA VAL A 85 -15.70 -9.48 -11.26
C VAL A 85 -17.22 -9.64 -11.28
N ALA A 86 -17.96 -8.96 -10.39
CA ALA A 86 -19.42 -8.95 -10.41
C ALA A 86 -20.02 -8.27 -11.66
N GLN A 87 -19.27 -7.40 -12.35
CA GLN A 87 -19.73 -6.74 -13.56
C GLN A 87 -19.34 -7.56 -14.82
N PRO A 88 -20.31 -8.10 -15.60
CA PRO A 88 -20.01 -9.03 -16.69
C PRO A 88 -19.01 -8.52 -17.71
N VAL A 89 -19.12 -7.24 -18.10
CA VAL A 89 -18.23 -6.63 -19.09
C VAL A 89 -16.81 -6.41 -18.55
N MET A 90 -16.67 -6.05 -17.27
CA MET A 90 -15.35 -5.91 -16.64
C MET A 90 -14.69 -7.27 -16.45
N ASN A 91 -15.48 -8.26 -16.05
CA ASN A 91 -15.01 -9.62 -15.89
C ASN A 91 -14.51 -10.20 -17.21
N GLN A 92 -15.23 -9.99 -18.32
CA GLN A 92 -14.78 -10.38 -19.67
C GLN A 92 -13.45 -9.73 -20.07
N ILE A 93 -13.25 -8.44 -19.76
CA ILE A 93 -11.97 -7.75 -20.00
C ILE A 93 -10.84 -8.39 -19.17
N LEU A 94 -11.09 -8.64 -17.88
CA LEU A 94 -10.11 -9.23 -16.97
C LEU A 94 -9.70 -10.64 -17.42
N HIS A 95 -10.66 -11.51 -17.75
CA HIS A 95 -10.37 -12.85 -18.28
C HIS A 95 -9.62 -12.79 -19.61
N PHE A 96 -10.00 -11.89 -20.52
CA PHE A 96 -9.30 -11.76 -21.80
C PHE A 96 -7.83 -11.36 -21.62
N ILE A 97 -7.53 -10.42 -20.72
CA ILE A 97 -6.13 -10.03 -20.42
C ILE A 97 -5.41 -11.15 -19.66
N TYR A 98 -6.11 -11.92 -18.83
CA TYR A 98 -5.56 -13.08 -18.13
C TYR A 98 -5.06 -14.15 -19.10
N GLU A 99 -5.89 -14.51 -20.09
CA GLU A 99 -5.60 -15.48 -21.16
C GLU A 99 -4.58 -14.95 -22.19
N HIS A 100 -4.54 -13.65 -22.40
CA HIS A 100 -3.67 -12.99 -23.37
C HIS A 100 -2.84 -11.88 -22.73
N PRO A 101 -1.73 -12.23 -22.05
CA PRO A 101 -0.81 -11.24 -21.51
C PRO A 101 -0.20 -10.34 -22.59
N ASN A 102 0.18 -9.12 -22.21
CA ASN A 102 0.79 -8.13 -23.11
C ASN A 102 -0.08 -7.87 -24.35
N VAL A 103 -1.39 -7.69 -24.15
CA VAL A 103 -2.33 -7.49 -25.24
C VAL A 103 -2.53 -6.01 -25.54
N GLN A 104 -2.70 -5.68 -26.82
CA GLN A 104 -2.93 -4.31 -27.28
C GLN A 104 -4.41 -3.91 -27.17
N HIS A 105 -4.67 -2.62 -26.94
CA HIS A 105 -6.02 -2.04 -26.85
C HIS A 105 -6.94 -2.47 -28.00
N LYS A 106 -6.43 -2.38 -29.24
CA LYS A 106 -7.18 -2.70 -30.46
C LYS A 106 -7.65 -4.16 -30.48
N ARG A 107 -6.82 -5.08 -29.97
CA ARG A 107 -7.12 -6.51 -29.93
C ARG A 107 -8.20 -6.81 -28.89
N ILE A 108 -8.12 -6.21 -27.71
CA ILE A 108 -9.16 -6.34 -26.68
C ILE A 108 -10.51 -5.83 -27.21
N ALA A 109 -10.52 -4.64 -27.82
CA ALA A 109 -11.74 -4.03 -28.36
C ALA A 109 -12.39 -4.90 -29.45
N ALA A 110 -11.58 -5.45 -30.36
CA ALA A 110 -12.06 -6.32 -31.43
C ALA A 110 -12.61 -7.64 -30.89
N SER A 111 -11.89 -8.29 -29.96
CA SER A 111 -12.29 -9.60 -29.42
C SER A 111 -13.56 -9.53 -28.58
N LEU A 112 -13.79 -8.43 -27.85
CA LEU A 112 -14.98 -8.24 -27.03
C LEU A 112 -16.12 -7.50 -27.76
N ASN A 113 -15.94 -7.18 -29.05
CA ASN A 113 -16.87 -6.37 -29.84
C ASN A 113 -17.28 -5.05 -29.15
N MET A 114 -16.30 -4.37 -28.55
CA MET A 114 -16.51 -3.14 -27.78
C MET A 114 -16.02 -1.90 -28.52
N LYS A 115 -16.74 -0.78 -28.36
CA LYS A 115 -16.26 0.53 -28.82
C LYS A 115 -14.97 0.91 -28.09
N ALA A 116 -13.97 1.40 -28.82
CA ALA A 116 -12.65 1.74 -28.28
C ALA A 116 -12.72 2.76 -27.11
N ASN A 117 -13.63 3.73 -27.18
CA ASN A 117 -13.83 4.73 -26.12
C ASN A 117 -14.37 4.08 -24.83
N SER A 118 -15.36 3.20 -24.95
CA SER A 118 -15.93 2.47 -23.81
C SER A 118 -14.91 1.53 -23.17
N LEU A 119 -14.07 0.87 -23.97
CA LEU A 119 -12.98 0.05 -23.45
C LEU A 119 -11.94 0.90 -22.70
N THR A 120 -11.58 2.07 -23.25
CA THR A 120 -10.61 2.98 -22.62
C THR A 120 -11.07 3.39 -21.23
N TYR A 121 -12.34 3.78 -21.10
CA TYR A 121 -12.93 4.12 -19.81
C TYR A 121 -12.81 2.97 -18.80
N ARG A 122 -13.17 1.76 -19.21
CA ARG A 122 -13.14 0.57 -18.34
C ARG A 122 -11.73 0.16 -17.94
N ILE A 123 -10.81 0.14 -18.89
CA ILE A 123 -9.40 -0.16 -18.62
C ILE A 123 -8.80 0.88 -17.67
N ASN A 124 -9.12 2.16 -17.81
CA ASN A 124 -8.65 3.18 -16.88
C ASN A 124 -9.14 2.92 -15.45
N GLN A 125 -10.40 2.49 -15.26
CA GLN A 125 -10.90 2.08 -13.94
C GLN A 125 -10.12 0.88 -13.36
N LEU A 126 -9.78 -0.11 -14.21
CA LEU A 126 -8.96 -1.26 -13.79
C LEU A 126 -7.52 -0.85 -13.44
N ILE A 127 -6.95 0.12 -14.13
CA ILE A 127 -5.61 0.67 -13.85
C ILE A 127 -5.62 1.47 -12.54
N GLU A 128 -6.60 2.34 -12.36
CA GLU A 128 -6.77 3.15 -11.14
C GLU A 128 -6.92 2.29 -9.89
N ALA A 129 -7.58 1.13 -10.02
CA ALA A 129 -7.72 0.16 -8.94
C ALA A 129 -6.48 -0.76 -8.74
N GLY A 130 -5.46 -0.65 -9.59
CA GLY A 130 -4.27 -1.49 -9.54
C GLY A 130 -4.50 -2.94 -9.97
N CYS A 131 -5.50 -3.19 -10.83
CA CYS A 131 -5.81 -4.51 -11.36
C CYS A 131 -5.03 -4.82 -12.66
N VAL A 132 -4.78 -3.78 -13.47
CA VAL A 132 -4.10 -3.88 -14.77
C VAL A 132 -2.89 -2.93 -14.78
N ASP A 133 -1.74 -3.45 -15.20
CA ASP A 133 -0.55 -2.67 -15.52
C ASP A 133 -0.54 -2.28 -17.01
N VAL A 134 0.03 -1.11 -17.30
CA VAL A 134 0.20 -0.61 -18.68
C VAL A 134 1.66 -0.43 -19.01
N TYR A 135 2.08 -1.03 -20.12
CA TYR A 135 3.40 -0.87 -20.70
C TYR A 135 3.29 -0.12 -22.01
N SER A 136 4.21 0.82 -22.25
CA SER A 136 4.28 1.57 -23.51
C SER A 136 5.57 1.24 -24.23
N GLN A 137 5.46 0.81 -25.49
CA GLN A 137 6.60 0.57 -26.37
C GLN A 137 6.42 1.40 -27.65
N GLY A 138 7.08 2.55 -27.69
CA GLY A 138 6.90 3.55 -28.75
C GLY A 138 5.48 4.11 -28.76
N LYS A 139 4.74 3.86 -29.85
CA LYS A 139 3.36 4.33 -30.04
C LYS A 139 2.31 3.35 -29.51
N TYR A 140 2.72 2.14 -29.13
CA TYR A 140 1.81 1.06 -28.74
C TYR A 140 1.73 0.94 -27.22
N LYS A 141 0.51 0.69 -26.72
CA LYS A 141 0.23 0.36 -25.32
C LYS A 141 -0.16 -1.11 -25.20
N TYR A 142 0.39 -1.76 -24.20
CA TYR A 142 0.16 -3.15 -23.85
C TYR A 142 -0.37 -3.24 -22.44
N TYR A 143 -1.33 -4.13 -22.23
CA TYR A 143 -1.99 -4.33 -20.94
C TYR A 143 -1.65 -5.72 -20.42
N ASP A 144 -1.39 -5.79 -19.12
CA ASP A 144 -1.18 -7.04 -18.39
C ASP A 144 -1.87 -6.96 -17.02
N LEU A 145 -2.20 -8.09 -16.43
CA LEU A 145 -2.74 -8.11 -15.07
C LEU A 145 -1.63 -7.98 -14.03
N THR A 146 -1.91 -7.24 -12.97
CA THR A 146 -1.01 -7.20 -11.81
C THR A 146 -0.96 -8.58 -11.16
N LEU A 147 0.15 -8.88 -10.45
CA LEU A 147 0.33 -10.15 -9.76
C LEU A 147 -0.85 -10.45 -8.79
N LYS A 148 -1.30 -9.43 -8.05
CA LYS A 148 -2.43 -9.54 -7.13
C LYS A 148 -3.74 -9.90 -7.85
N SER A 149 -3.99 -9.32 -9.02
CA SER A 149 -5.19 -9.64 -9.80
C SER A 149 -5.13 -11.04 -10.40
N ARG A 150 -3.97 -11.48 -10.86
CA ARG A 150 -3.79 -12.87 -11.33
C ARG A 150 -4.05 -13.87 -10.21
N GLU A 151 -3.49 -13.65 -9.02
CA GLU A 151 -3.73 -14.51 -7.85
C GLU A 151 -5.21 -14.51 -7.43
N TYR A 152 -5.88 -13.36 -7.51
CA TYR A 152 -7.29 -13.26 -7.17
C TYR A 152 -8.16 -14.04 -8.16
N LEU A 153 -7.93 -13.90 -9.46
CA LEU A 153 -8.65 -14.65 -10.50
C LEU A 153 -8.36 -16.15 -10.38
N SER A 154 -7.11 -16.56 -10.18
CA SER A 154 -6.77 -17.97 -10.01
C SER A 154 -7.40 -18.57 -8.75
N LYS A 155 -7.60 -17.81 -7.68
CA LYS A 155 -8.25 -18.33 -6.46
C LYS A 155 -9.76 -18.50 -6.63
N ASN A 156 -10.40 -17.60 -7.38
CA ASN A 156 -11.85 -17.62 -7.57
C ASN A 156 -12.32 -18.50 -8.73
N GLU A 157 -11.55 -18.59 -9.82
CA GLU A 157 -11.89 -19.41 -10.98
C GLU A 157 -11.82 -20.92 -10.69
N TYR A 158 -10.92 -21.35 -9.80
CA TYR A 158 -10.85 -22.76 -9.36
C TYR A 158 -12.03 -23.19 -8.48
N GLY A 159 -12.94 -22.27 -8.13
CA GLY A 159 -14.23 -22.57 -7.51
C GLY A 159 -15.37 -22.77 -8.52
N SER A 160 -15.21 -22.36 -9.79
CA SER A 160 -16.26 -22.47 -10.82
C SER A 160 -15.74 -23.25 -12.03
N THR A 161 -16.13 -24.52 -12.06
CA THR A 161 -15.80 -25.66 -12.92
C THR A 161 -15.82 -25.50 -14.46
N PHE A 162 -15.44 -24.37 -15.08
CA PHE A 162 -15.66 -24.21 -16.55
C PHE A 162 -14.52 -23.66 -17.42
N LEU A 163 -13.31 -23.40 -16.95
CA LEU A 163 -12.20 -22.95 -17.82
C LEU A 163 -10.83 -23.62 -17.52
N HIS A 164 -10.80 -24.95 -17.43
CA HIS A 164 -9.54 -25.71 -17.37
C HIS A 164 -9.09 -26.18 -18.75
N SER A 165 -8.44 -25.32 -19.54
CA SER A 165 -7.57 -25.83 -20.62
C SER A 165 -6.39 -24.97 -21.10
N SER A 166 -6.13 -23.74 -20.63
CA SER A 166 -5.12 -22.90 -21.33
C SER A 166 -4.13 -22.08 -20.50
N VAL A 167 -4.13 -22.13 -19.16
CA VAL A 167 -3.10 -21.40 -18.41
C VAL A 167 -1.79 -22.18 -18.42
N ASN A 168 -0.89 -21.82 -19.33
CA ASN A 168 0.43 -22.45 -19.46
C ASN A 168 1.31 -22.14 -18.22
N PRO A 169 1.68 -23.13 -17.40
CA PRO A 169 2.53 -22.94 -16.21
C PRO A 169 3.89 -22.28 -16.53
N ALA A 170 4.38 -22.46 -17.76
CA ALA A 170 5.63 -21.85 -18.21
C ALA A 170 5.56 -20.31 -18.25
N TYR A 171 4.37 -19.71 -18.40
CA TYR A 171 4.22 -18.26 -18.40
C TYR A 171 4.44 -17.66 -17.01
N VAL A 172 3.86 -18.28 -15.98
CA VAL A 172 4.01 -17.87 -14.58
C VAL A 172 5.49 -17.88 -14.18
N ASN A 173 6.21 -18.96 -14.51
CA ASN A 173 7.65 -19.08 -14.24
C ASN A 173 8.53 -18.08 -15.02
N ARG A 174 8.17 -17.74 -16.27
CA ARG A 174 8.85 -16.66 -17.02
C ARG A 174 8.65 -15.29 -16.37
N TYR A 175 7.45 -15.02 -15.87
CA TYR A 175 7.16 -13.75 -15.20
C TYR A 175 7.98 -13.57 -13.92
N PHE A 176 8.11 -14.63 -13.11
CA PHE A 176 8.94 -14.61 -11.89
C PHE A 176 10.44 -14.45 -12.21
N SER A 177 10.94 -15.13 -13.25
CA SER A 177 12.36 -15.08 -13.62
C SER A 177 12.78 -13.78 -14.35
N ALA A 178 11.88 -13.13 -15.08
CA ALA A 178 12.15 -11.83 -15.69
C ALA A 178 12.18 -10.71 -14.63
N ARG A 179 11.20 -10.69 -13.72
CA ARG A 179 11.10 -9.63 -12.70
C ARG A 179 12.17 -9.72 -11.61
N ALA A 180 12.68 -10.92 -11.31
CA ALA A 180 13.82 -11.12 -10.41
C ALA A 180 15.10 -10.47 -10.94
N LYS A 181 15.25 -10.32 -12.28
CA LYS A 181 16.41 -9.66 -12.90
C LYS A 181 16.30 -8.13 -12.84
N ASP A 182 15.08 -7.59 -12.95
CA ASP A 182 14.87 -6.15 -12.93
C ASP A 182 14.97 -5.55 -11.50
N HIS A 183 14.63 -6.33 -10.47
CA HIS A 183 14.73 -5.90 -9.06
C HIS A 183 16.16 -5.85 -8.50
N CYS A 184 17.18 -6.32 -9.24
CA CYS A 184 18.58 -6.10 -8.88
C CYS A 184 19.12 -4.72 -9.34
N SER A 185 18.29 -3.89 -9.99
CA SER A 185 18.69 -2.59 -10.55
C SER A 185 17.81 -1.40 -10.14
N VAL A 186 17.13 -1.47 -8.99
CA VAL A 186 16.16 -0.45 -8.50
C VAL A 186 16.84 0.85 -8.00
N THR A 187 17.92 1.28 -8.64
CA THR A 187 18.49 2.64 -8.51
C THR A 187 18.31 3.51 -9.76
N ALA A 188 17.71 3.02 -10.86
CA ALA A 188 17.73 3.76 -12.13
C ALA A 188 16.37 4.21 -12.75
N TYR A 189 15.20 3.84 -12.21
CA TYR A 189 13.90 4.18 -12.84
C TYR A 189 13.11 5.32 -12.18
N ALA A 190 13.79 6.23 -11.49
CA ALA A 190 13.19 7.49 -11.02
C ALA A 190 13.31 8.61 -12.08
N SER A 191 12.72 8.46 -13.28
CA SER A 191 12.56 9.61 -14.19
C SER A 191 11.46 9.50 -15.25
N VAL A 192 10.37 8.77 -15.00
CA VAL A 192 9.16 8.95 -15.84
C VAL A 192 8.38 10.14 -15.28
N ARG A 193 8.62 11.34 -15.84
CA ARG A 193 7.85 12.55 -15.51
C ARG A 193 6.38 12.33 -15.89
N PRO A 194 5.42 12.51 -14.97
CA PRO A 194 4.01 12.52 -15.33
C PRO A 194 3.72 13.75 -16.21
N ARG A 195 3.43 13.50 -17.49
CA ARG A 195 2.87 14.50 -18.41
C ARG A 195 1.34 14.45 -18.33
N SER A 196 0.77 15.20 -17.40
CA SER A 196 -0.37 16.10 -17.66
C SER A 196 -0.79 16.78 -16.36
N LYS A 197 -0.89 18.10 -16.44
CA LYS A 197 -1.43 18.99 -15.43
C LYS A 197 -2.91 18.68 -15.19
N ALA A 198 -3.33 18.94 -13.95
CA ALA A 198 -4.70 19.09 -13.45
C ALA A 198 -5.45 17.80 -13.09
N ALA A 199 -5.95 17.80 -11.85
CA ALA A 199 -7.05 17.01 -11.30
C ALA A 199 -6.74 15.61 -10.73
N VAL A 200 -5.86 15.49 -9.72
CA VAL A 200 -6.11 14.59 -8.56
C VAL A 200 -5.34 15.13 -7.36
N TYR A 201 -5.93 16.07 -6.62
CA TYR A 201 -5.84 16.26 -5.17
C TYR A 201 -6.77 17.43 -4.85
N GLY A 202 -8.05 17.12 -4.61
CA GLY A 202 -8.93 18.02 -3.87
C GLY A 202 -8.52 18.00 -2.40
N ILE A 203 -7.35 18.56 -2.11
CA ILE A 203 -7.02 19.06 -0.79
C ILE A 203 -7.56 20.48 -0.80
N LEU A 204 -8.49 20.74 0.10
CA LEU A 204 -9.10 22.05 0.32
C LEU A 204 -7.98 23.08 0.57
N ASP A 205 -7.63 23.81 -0.46
CA ASP A 205 -6.77 24.99 -0.39
C ASP A 205 -7.65 26.18 0.04
N THR A 206 -8.09 26.15 1.30
CA THR A 206 -8.71 27.30 1.93
C THR A 206 -7.61 28.30 2.24
N LYS A 207 -7.39 29.25 1.33
CA LYS A 207 -6.67 30.48 1.66
C LYS A 207 -7.25 31.03 2.97
N PRO A 208 -6.45 31.22 4.03
CA PRO A 208 -6.95 31.82 5.25
C PRO A 208 -7.39 33.25 4.90
N LYS A 209 -8.68 33.53 5.07
CA LYS A 209 -9.18 34.91 5.07
C LYS A 209 -8.42 35.65 6.17
N ALA A 210 -7.59 36.62 5.76
CA ALA A 210 -7.01 37.59 6.66
C ALA A 210 -8.15 38.32 7.36
N GLY A 211 -8.31 38.11 8.67
CA GLY A 211 -9.33 38.79 9.45
C GLY A 211 -10.00 37.96 10.53
N LEU A 212 -9.25 37.17 11.31
CA LEU A 212 -9.68 36.80 12.66
C LEU A 212 -8.43 36.51 13.48
N ILE A 213 -8.04 37.49 14.28
CA ILE A 213 -7.02 37.33 15.31
C ILE A 213 -7.58 36.31 16.31
N PRO A 214 -7.01 35.11 16.45
CA PRO A 214 -7.42 34.21 17.51
C PRO A 214 -7.05 34.90 18.83
N GLN A 215 -8.06 35.19 19.66
CA GLN A 215 -7.81 35.58 21.04
C GLN A 215 -6.95 34.48 21.65
N LYS A 216 -5.78 34.85 22.18
CA LYS A 216 -4.86 33.95 22.88
C LYS A 216 -5.64 33.23 23.98
N LEU A 217 -6.10 32.01 23.70
CA LEU A 217 -6.64 31.14 24.73
C LEU A 217 -5.48 30.85 25.67
N SER A 218 -5.54 31.46 26.85
CA SER A 218 -4.62 31.24 27.95
C SER A 218 -4.40 29.74 28.12
N THR A 219 -3.16 29.30 27.94
CA THR A 219 -2.71 27.90 28.05
C THR A 219 -3.10 27.26 29.39
N ARG A 220 -3.40 28.08 30.42
CA ARG A 220 -3.94 27.61 31.70
C ARG A 220 -5.33 26.99 31.60
N LYS A 221 -6.22 27.46 30.72
CA LYS A 221 -7.58 26.87 30.59
C LYS A 221 -7.56 25.51 29.88
N ALA A 222 -6.65 25.32 28.93
CA ALA A 222 -6.48 24.02 28.26
C ALA A 222 -5.89 22.97 29.21
N LEU A 223 -4.89 23.34 30.02
CA LEU A 223 -4.32 22.45 31.03
C LEU A 223 -5.30 22.12 32.15
N ALA A 224 -6.09 23.09 32.65
CA ALA A 224 -7.11 22.84 33.66
C ALA A 224 -8.23 21.92 33.16
N SER A 225 -8.64 22.05 31.90
CA SER A 225 -9.63 21.15 31.28
C SER A 225 -9.12 19.73 31.12
N MET A 226 -7.81 19.53 30.90
CA MET A 226 -7.23 18.18 30.81
C MET A 226 -7.01 17.57 32.19
N ALA A 227 -6.64 18.35 33.21
CA ALA A 227 -6.50 17.88 34.58
C ALA A 227 -7.84 17.42 35.17
N ALA A 228 -8.93 18.16 34.92
CA ALA A 228 -10.28 17.80 35.35
C ALA A 228 -10.79 16.48 34.73
N ALA A 229 -10.36 16.14 33.51
CA ALA A 229 -10.72 14.88 32.86
C ALA A 229 -9.97 13.65 33.42
N ILE A 230 -8.87 13.87 34.15
CA ILE A 230 -8.03 12.80 34.71
C ILE A 230 -8.35 12.57 36.19
N GLY A 231 -9.20 13.40 36.82
CA GLY A 231 -9.65 13.21 38.21
C GLY A 231 -8.54 13.40 39.24
N ILE A 232 -7.52 14.21 38.94
CA ILE A 232 -6.49 14.60 39.90
C ILE A 232 -7.02 15.85 40.61
N GLU A 233 -7.63 15.65 41.78
CA GLU A 233 -7.87 16.74 42.73
C GLU A 233 -6.54 17.05 43.42
N GLU A 234 -6.01 18.26 43.20
CA GLU A 234 -4.83 18.77 43.92
C GLU A 234 -5.26 19.14 45.36
N GLU A 235 -4.78 18.40 46.36
CA GLU A 235 -4.68 18.85 47.76
C GLU A 235 -3.42 19.71 47.97
#